data_AF-A0A8J8CCZ5-F1
#
_entry.id   AF-A0A8J8CCZ5-F1
#
_cell.length_a   1.000
_cell.length_b   1.000
_cell.length_c   1.000
_cell.angle_alpha   90.00
_cell.angle_beta   90.00
_cell.angle_gamma   90.00
#
_symmetry.space_group_name_H-M   'P 1'
#
loop_
_entity.id
_entity.type
_entity.pdbx_description
1 polymer ?
#
loop_
_entity_poly.entity_id
_entity_poly.type
_entity_poly.pdbx_seq_one_letter_code
_entity_poly.pdbx_strand_id
1 'polypeptide(L)'
;MNKSSIEHQLADIRRQLSETESLPLPTLEIIGQSQQERYWQSLLVYFLDPDSPHGFGSDVLTAFLEAISSHPNIAFDTPVHDATRVTIQSEVPTGSGPVDLLLALDDEWFLCIELKVASPETGDQTVRYASAPTIGDIVVSEHAGTAEYVYLAPETAQAPSSEEFVDVSWRHVVDQLEDVLHDGQGQYPAKSSAQLADYLDTIKRTLNMTNLDGISTETALYTEHFELIDQLTEAYEADKQRLFQALEEAFFAATDVDPADWTVNNRGTNYINFYKNAWQNLDTGTSIEYEPHVHLKRDQPRIWLRLDIEHGNKQTIREEFRALLSDEELATLEANGWDIVDGTYAYFAKSVPIDFESPNESVQRATQELHQLGTVVEPHIDEVAAAHRHE
;
A
#
# COMPACT_ATOMS: atom_id res chain seq x y z
N MET A 1 -20.24 -23.84 -15.78
CA MET A 1 -20.28 -24.63 -14.53
C MET A 1 -21.63 -24.46 -13.85
N ASN A 2 -22.08 -25.38 -13.01
CA ASN A 2 -23.29 -25.17 -12.20
C ASN A 2 -22.93 -24.38 -10.91
N LYS A 3 -23.91 -23.68 -10.32
CA LYS A 3 -23.72 -22.82 -9.13
C LYS A 3 -22.99 -23.54 -7.98
N SER A 4 -23.39 -24.79 -7.70
CA SER A 4 -22.79 -25.61 -6.65
C SER A 4 -21.29 -25.90 -6.88
N SER A 5 -20.86 -26.06 -8.13
CA SER A 5 -19.45 -26.25 -8.48
C SER A 5 -18.63 -24.98 -8.25
N ILE A 6 -19.18 -23.81 -8.61
CA ILE A 6 -18.52 -22.50 -8.40
C ILE A 6 -18.39 -22.22 -6.90
N GLU A 7 -19.45 -22.46 -6.13
CA GLU A 7 -19.44 -22.27 -4.67
C GLU A 7 -18.39 -23.17 -4.00
N HIS A 8 -18.24 -24.42 -4.45
CA HIS A 8 -17.23 -25.33 -3.92
C HIS A 8 -15.80 -24.86 -4.22
N GLN A 9 -15.52 -24.43 -5.45
CA GLN A 9 -14.20 -23.91 -5.83
C GLN A 9 -13.87 -22.61 -5.10
N LEU A 10 -14.83 -21.70 -4.94
CA LEU A 10 -14.63 -20.47 -4.16
C LEU A 10 -14.39 -20.73 -2.68
N ALA A 11 -15.04 -21.76 -2.12
CA ALA A 11 -14.79 -22.18 -0.73
C ALA A 11 -13.38 -22.74 -0.56
N ASP A 12 -12.87 -23.49 -1.54
CA ASP A 12 -11.50 -24.01 -1.51
C ASP A 12 -10.46 -22.89 -1.65
N ILE A 13 -10.66 -21.95 -2.59
CA ILE A 13 -9.81 -20.75 -2.73
C ILE A 13 -9.78 -19.95 -1.42
N ARG A 14 -10.94 -19.73 -0.78
CA ARG A 14 -11.02 -19.01 0.50
C ARG A 14 -10.29 -19.74 1.62
N ARG A 15 -10.39 -21.07 1.69
CA ARG A 15 -9.67 -21.88 2.66
C ARG A 15 -8.16 -21.74 2.46
N GLN A 16 -7.68 -21.89 1.23
CA GLN A 16 -6.26 -21.77 0.88
C GLN A 16 -5.72 -20.36 1.15
N LEU A 17 -6.50 -19.31 0.86
CA LEU A 17 -6.16 -17.93 1.22
C LEU A 17 -6.11 -17.72 2.75
N SER A 18 -7.05 -18.29 3.51
CA SER A 18 -7.04 -18.18 4.98
C SER A 18 -5.89 -18.95 5.66
N GLU A 19 -5.37 -19.98 4.99
CA GLU A 19 -4.18 -20.72 5.42
C GLU A 19 -2.88 -19.96 5.08
N THR A 20 -2.96 -18.85 4.34
CA THR A 20 -1.84 -17.99 3.93
C THR A 20 -1.70 -16.76 4.83
N GLU A 21 -2.01 -16.83 6.14
CA GLU A 21 -1.88 -15.67 7.05
C GLU A 21 -0.54 -14.94 6.84
N SER A 22 -0.62 -13.67 6.44
CA SER A 22 0.52 -12.78 6.24
C SER A 22 1.42 -12.83 7.47
N LEU A 23 2.71 -13.12 7.28
CA LEU A 23 3.69 -13.11 8.37
C LEU A 23 3.54 -11.80 9.18
N PRO A 24 3.44 -11.87 10.52
CA PRO A 24 3.25 -10.69 11.36
C PRO A 24 4.30 -9.63 11.02
N LEU A 25 3.87 -8.36 11.00
CA LEU A 25 4.79 -7.26 10.71
C LEU A 25 5.87 -7.17 11.79
N PRO A 26 7.13 -6.90 11.43
CA PRO A 26 8.18 -6.68 12.41
C PRO A 26 7.94 -5.46 13.31
N THR A 27 8.52 -5.48 14.51
CA THR A 27 8.32 -4.42 15.52
C THR A 27 8.64 -3.02 14.98
N LEU A 28 9.79 -2.84 14.30
CA LEU A 28 10.20 -1.52 13.78
C LEU A 28 9.27 -1.01 12.68
N GLU A 29 8.63 -1.90 11.93
CA GLU A 29 7.61 -1.55 10.94
C GLU A 29 6.33 -1.07 11.64
N ILE A 30 5.88 -1.77 12.68
CA ILE A 30 4.70 -1.40 13.48
C ILE A 30 4.84 0.01 14.08
N ILE A 31 6.02 0.37 14.59
CA ILE A 31 6.27 1.69 15.19
C ILE A 31 6.73 2.76 14.19
N GLY A 32 6.76 2.45 12.90
CA GLY A 32 7.14 3.39 11.83
C GLY A 32 8.60 3.85 11.90
N GLN A 33 9.50 3.02 12.44
CA GLN A 33 10.93 3.32 12.59
C GLN A 33 11.83 2.43 11.73
N SER A 34 11.26 1.61 10.83
CA SER A 34 12.01 0.67 9.98
C SER A 34 13.06 1.35 9.08
N GLN A 35 12.88 2.62 8.72
CA GLN A 35 13.80 3.37 7.85
C GLN A 35 14.92 4.11 8.61
N GLN A 36 14.99 4.00 9.93
CA GLN A 36 15.92 4.78 10.75
C GLN A 36 17.12 3.94 11.23
N GLU A 37 18.29 4.23 10.67
CA GLU A 37 19.59 3.56 10.90
C GLU A 37 19.92 3.37 12.38
N ARG A 38 19.70 4.41 13.21
CA ARG A 38 19.95 4.36 14.66
C ARG A 38 19.27 3.18 15.39
N TYR A 39 18.08 2.77 14.96
CA TYR A 39 17.36 1.67 15.61
C TYR A 39 17.88 0.32 15.17
N TRP A 40 18.37 0.22 13.93
CA TRP A 40 19.02 -0.98 13.42
C TRP A 40 20.34 -1.21 14.14
N GLN A 41 21.14 -0.15 14.26
CA GLN A 41 22.36 -0.15 15.05
C GLN A 41 22.09 -0.56 16.50
N SER A 42 21.08 0.03 17.15
CA SER A 42 20.74 -0.30 18.54
C SER A 42 20.38 -1.78 18.73
N LEU A 43 19.62 -2.36 17.80
CA LEU A 43 19.26 -3.79 17.83
C LEU A 43 20.47 -4.67 17.51
N LEU A 44 21.28 -4.30 16.52
CA LEU A 44 22.50 -5.02 16.17
C LEU A 44 23.44 -5.11 17.38
N VAL A 45 23.74 -3.97 18.01
CA VAL A 45 24.59 -3.91 19.22
C VAL A 45 24.03 -4.79 20.33
N TYR A 46 22.71 -4.75 20.57
CA TYR A 46 22.07 -5.60 21.58
C TYR A 46 22.27 -7.10 21.31
N PHE A 47 22.28 -7.54 20.05
CA PHE A 47 22.50 -8.95 19.72
C PHE A 47 23.97 -9.33 19.61
N LEU A 48 24.86 -8.39 19.26
CA LEU A 48 26.30 -8.63 19.15
C LEU A 48 26.99 -8.66 20.52
N ASP A 49 26.49 -7.96 21.52
CA ASP A 49 27.11 -7.89 22.85
C ASP A 49 26.85 -9.15 23.68
N PRO A 50 27.84 -10.05 23.90
CA PRO A 50 27.61 -11.31 24.61
C PRO A 50 27.17 -11.14 26.08
N ASP A 51 27.42 -9.97 26.67
CA ASP A 51 27.00 -9.62 28.03
C ASP A 51 25.55 -9.11 28.10
N SER A 52 24.95 -8.76 26.95
CA SER A 52 23.56 -8.35 26.87
C SER A 52 22.60 -9.53 27.14
N PRO A 53 21.44 -9.30 27.78
CA PRO A 53 20.54 -10.37 28.23
C PRO A 53 19.67 -10.94 27.09
N HIS A 54 20.26 -11.21 25.93
CA HIS A 54 19.60 -11.88 24.79
C HIS A 54 19.74 -13.40 24.86
N GLY A 55 20.75 -13.95 25.54
CA GLY A 55 20.86 -15.40 25.77
C GLY A 55 21.34 -16.23 24.57
N PHE A 56 21.99 -15.57 23.59
CA PHE A 56 22.73 -16.24 22.51
C PHE A 56 24.23 -16.41 22.85
N GLY A 57 24.68 -15.96 24.02
CA GLY A 57 26.11 -15.94 24.33
C GLY A 57 26.90 -15.16 23.28
N SER A 58 27.99 -15.73 22.78
CA SER A 58 28.78 -15.13 21.69
C SER A 58 28.32 -15.54 20.29
N ASP A 59 27.28 -16.37 20.14
CA ASP A 59 27.02 -17.07 18.86
C ASP A 59 26.62 -16.10 17.73
N VAL A 60 25.85 -15.05 18.03
CA VAL A 60 25.51 -14.00 17.05
C VAL A 60 26.76 -13.18 16.69
N LEU A 61 27.58 -12.82 17.67
CA LEU A 61 28.82 -12.08 17.43
C LEU A 61 29.79 -12.87 16.56
N THR A 62 29.96 -14.15 16.85
CA THR A 62 30.78 -15.06 16.06
C THR A 62 30.26 -15.13 14.63
N ALA A 63 28.97 -15.37 14.42
CA ALA A 63 28.38 -15.42 13.08
C ALA A 63 28.53 -14.09 12.33
N PHE A 64 28.40 -12.95 13.01
CA PHE A 64 28.64 -11.64 12.42
C PHE A 64 30.10 -11.47 11.98
N LEU A 65 31.07 -11.82 12.83
CA LEU A 65 32.49 -11.71 12.51
C LEU A 65 32.91 -12.69 11.40
N GLU A 66 32.33 -13.89 11.37
CA GLU A 66 32.49 -14.86 10.28
C GLU A 66 31.92 -14.33 8.96
N ALA A 67 30.75 -13.67 9.00
CA ALA A 67 30.19 -12.98 7.84
C ALA A 67 31.16 -11.93 7.31
N ILE A 68 31.68 -11.04 8.17
CA ILE A 68 32.58 -9.98 7.71
C ILE A 68 33.92 -10.55 7.19
N SER A 69 34.56 -11.45 7.95
CA SER A 69 35.88 -12.01 7.59
C SER A 69 35.85 -12.94 6.38
N SER A 70 34.71 -13.55 6.06
CA SER A 70 34.55 -14.34 4.82
C SER A 70 34.49 -13.49 3.55
N HIS A 71 34.32 -12.16 3.67
CA HIS A 71 34.31 -11.26 2.53
C HIS A 71 35.71 -11.14 1.90
N PRO A 72 35.87 -11.31 0.58
CA PRO A 72 37.19 -11.50 -0.06
C PRO A 72 38.14 -10.32 0.03
N ASN A 73 37.63 -9.13 0.36
CA ASN A 73 38.41 -7.89 0.48
C ASN A 73 38.71 -7.51 1.94
N ILE A 74 38.32 -8.33 2.91
CA ILE A 74 38.62 -8.16 4.33
C ILE A 74 39.82 -9.05 4.68
N ALA A 75 40.78 -8.54 5.43
CA ALA A 75 42.06 -9.20 5.69
C ALA A 75 42.24 -9.72 7.13
N PHE A 76 41.36 -9.37 8.08
CA PHE A 76 41.42 -9.93 9.44
C PHE A 76 40.76 -11.30 9.55
N ASP A 77 41.43 -12.22 10.24
CA ASP A 77 40.94 -13.55 10.58
C ASP A 77 40.59 -13.55 12.08
N THR A 78 39.36 -13.95 12.42
CA THR A 78 38.92 -14.00 13.83
C THR A 78 38.87 -15.44 14.31
N PRO A 79 39.72 -15.85 15.26
CA PRO A 79 39.53 -17.11 15.96
C PRO A 79 38.22 -17.07 16.77
N VAL A 80 37.32 -18.02 16.50
CA VAL A 80 36.00 -18.17 17.17
C VAL A 80 36.07 -18.11 18.71
N HIS A 81 37.20 -18.52 19.30
CA HIS A 81 37.39 -18.55 20.75
C HIS A 81 37.62 -17.18 21.42
N ASP A 82 37.91 -16.12 20.65
CA ASP A 82 38.20 -14.79 21.20
C ASP A 82 37.00 -13.83 21.17
N ALA A 83 35.83 -14.27 20.65
CA ALA A 83 34.63 -13.42 20.54
C ALA A 83 34.19 -12.80 21.89
N THR A 84 34.38 -13.51 23.01
CA THR A 84 34.03 -12.99 24.35
C THR A 84 34.94 -11.87 24.86
N ARG A 85 36.06 -11.59 24.19
CA ARG A 85 37.00 -10.50 24.53
C ARG A 85 36.81 -9.27 23.63
N VAL A 86 35.97 -9.38 22.60
CA VAL A 86 35.70 -8.28 21.69
C VAL A 86 34.91 -7.20 22.42
N THR A 87 35.43 -5.98 22.36
CA THR A 87 34.73 -4.79 22.83
C THR A 87 33.85 -4.25 21.72
N ILE A 88 32.60 -3.88 22.05
CA ILE A 88 31.62 -3.36 21.11
C ILE A 88 31.20 -1.97 21.59
N GLN A 89 31.33 -0.98 20.72
CA GLN A 89 30.96 0.40 21.00
C GLN A 89 30.14 0.96 19.84
N SER A 90 29.13 1.76 20.13
CA SER A 90 28.31 2.44 19.13
C SER A 90 28.38 3.95 19.29
N GLU A 91 28.17 4.71 18.20
CA GLU A 91 28.28 6.18 18.18
C GLU A 91 29.67 6.69 18.63
N VAL A 92 30.73 6.05 18.13
CA VAL A 92 32.10 6.27 18.62
C VAL A 92 32.71 7.55 18.03
N PRO A 93 33.14 8.52 18.84
CA PRO A 93 33.59 9.81 18.35
C PRO A 93 34.94 9.73 17.59
N THR A 94 35.02 10.39 16.44
CA THR A 94 36.27 10.51 15.62
C THR A 94 36.77 11.96 15.47
N GLY A 95 36.13 12.91 16.16
CA GLY A 95 36.36 14.35 16.01
C GLY A 95 35.65 14.99 14.81
N SER A 96 35.24 14.19 13.81
CA SER A 96 34.46 14.63 12.64
C SER A 96 33.01 14.09 12.61
N GLY A 97 32.60 13.38 13.65
CA GLY A 97 31.32 12.70 13.77
C GLY A 97 31.48 11.38 14.52
N PRO A 98 30.38 10.80 15.01
CA PRO A 98 30.40 9.44 15.53
C PRO A 98 30.42 8.41 14.38
N VAL A 99 31.22 7.37 14.53
CA VAL A 99 31.11 6.11 13.75
C VAL A 99 29.98 5.28 14.35
N ASP A 100 29.18 4.64 13.51
CA ASP A 100 28.00 3.90 13.96
C ASP A 100 28.36 2.75 14.90
N LEU A 101 29.40 1.95 14.55
CA LEU A 101 29.82 0.78 15.31
C LEU A 101 31.34 0.55 15.23
N LEU A 102 31.97 0.27 16.37
CA LEU A 102 33.37 -0.13 16.49
C LEU A 102 33.45 -1.45 17.26
N LEU A 103 34.06 -2.46 16.65
CA LEU A 103 34.45 -3.69 17.30
C LEU A 103 35.97 -3.72 17.44
N ALA A 104 36.50 -4.11 18.59
CA ALA A 104 37.94 -4.21 18.77
C ALA A 104 38.33 -5.35 19.71
N LEU A 105 39.42 -6.04 19.38
CA LEU A 105 40.06 -7.02 20.23
C LEU A 105 41.43 -6.50 20.67
N ASP A 106 41.47 -5.87 21.85
CA ASP A 106 42.69 -5.28 22.42
C ASP A 106 43.53 -4.51 21.37
N ASP A 107 44.81 -4.83 21.22
CA ASP A 107 45.73 -4.26 20.22
C ASP A 107 45.87 -5.15 18.96
N GLU A 108 45.05 -6.20 18.81
CA GLU A 108 45.17 -7.18 17.72
C GLU A 108 44.46 -6.74 16.44
N TRP A 109 43.23 -6.24 16.56
CA TRP A 109 42.49 -5.66 15.44
C TRP A 109 41.35 -4.75 15.90
N PHE A 110 40.92 -3.88 15.01
CA PHE A 110 39.64 -3.19 15.11
C PHE A 110 38.88 -3.20 13.77
N LEU A 111 37.56 -3.16 13.89
CA LEU A 111 36.61 -3.10 12.80
C LEU A 111 35.72 -1.87 12.98
N CYS A 112 35.92 -0.88 12.12
CA CYS A 112 35.15 0.36 12.06
C CYS A 112 34.02 0.20 11.05
N ILE A 113 32.77 0.33 11.48
CA ILE A 113 31.59 0.04 10.66
C ILE A 113 30.74 1.29 10.54
N GLU A 114 30.48 1.68 9.29
CA GLU A 114 29.45 2.65 8.93
C GLU A 114 28.25 1.89 8.35
N LEU A 115 27.06 2.15 8.87
CA LEU A 115 25.84 1.44 8.53
C LEU A 115 24.92 2.33 7.67
N LYS A 116 24.28 1.72 6.66
CA LYS A 116 23.26 2.39 5.85
C LYS A 116 22.01 1.54 5.71
N VAL A 117 20.86 2.21 5.66
CA VAL A 117 19.55 1.58 5.42
C VAL A 117 18.87 2.16 4.19
N ALA A 118 18.66 3.48 4.16
CA ALA A 118 17.80 4.11 3.15
C ALA A 118 18.51 5.17 2.30
N SER A 119 19.49 5.88 2.88
CA SER A 119 20.20 6.96 2.18
C SER A 119 21.65 6.55 1.92
N PRO A 120 22.23 6.92 0.76
CA PRO A 120 23.66 6.77 0.54
C PRO A 120 24.44 7.67 1.51
N GLU A 121 25.75 7.42 1.59
CA GLU A 121 26.70 8.27 2.32
C GLU A 121 26.44 9.78 2.08
N THR A 122 26.47 10.56 3.16
CA THR A 122 26.35 12.03 3.09
C THR A 122 27.61 12.71 3.61
N GLY A 123 28.17 13.64 2.84
CA GLY A 123 29.25 14.53 3.30
C GLY A 123 30.58 13.83 3.61
N ASP A 124 30.99 12.89 2.75
CA ASP A 124 32.29 12.20 2.80
C ASP A 124 32.60 11.60 4.20
N GLN A 125 31.58 11.04 4.87
CA GLN A 125 31.70 10.36 6.17
C GLN A 125 32.81 9.30 6.17
N THR A 126 32.83 8.41 5.18
CA THR A 126 33.80 7.30 5.12
C THR A 126 35.23 7.81 4.96
N VAL A 127 35.42 8.87 4.16
CA VAL A 127 36.74 9.53 3.99
C VAL A 127 37.21 10.16 5.31
N ARG A 128 36.28 10.81 6.03
CA ARG A 128 36.59 11.45 7.32
C ARG A 128 36.96 10.43 8.39
N TYR A 129 36.30 9.27 8.42
CA TYR A 129 36.59 8.22 9.40
C TYR A 129 37.88 7.47 9.07
N ALA A 130 38.13 7.17 7.79
CA ALA A 130 39.39 6.57 7.34
C ALA A 130 40.61 7.48 7.63
N SER A 131 40.42 8.81 7.62
CA SER A 131 41.46 9.79 7.92
C SER A 131 41.52 10.22 9.39
N ALA A 132 40.68 9.64 10.26
CA ALA A 132 40.60 10.06 11.66
C ALA A 132 41.86 9.64 12.43
N PRO A 133 42.52 10.56 13.16
CA PRO A 133 43.70 10.21 13.96
C PRO A 133 43.34 9.32 15.16
N THR A 134 42.08 9.40 15.60
CA THR A 134 41.53 8.64 16.73
C THR A 134 40.12 8.17 16.43
N ILE A 135 39.78 6.95 16.84
CA ILE A 135 38.42 6.42 16.82
C ILE A 135 38.12 5.93 18.26
N GLY A 136 37.34 6.72 19.00
CA GLY A 136 37.16 6.49 20.43
C GLY A 136 38.49 6.64 21.18
N ASP A 137 38.87 5.59 21.91
CA ASP A 137 40.12 5.55 22.67
C ASP A 137 41.31 5.01 21.83
N ILE A 138 41.07 4.57 20.58
CA ILE A 138 42.12 4.03 19.70
C ILE A 138 42.84 5.18 18.99
N VAL A 139 44.16 5.25 19.13
CA VAL A 139 45.03 6.11 18.32
C VAL A 139 45.47 5.31 17.08
N VAL A 140 44.88 5.63 15.92
CA VAL A 140 44.99 4.79 14.70
C VAL A 140 46.45 4.59 14.27
N SER A 141 47.29 5.62 14.37
CA SER A 141 48.71 5.54 14.01
C SER A 141 49.57 4.70 14.96
N GLU A 142 49.06 4.40 16.16
CA GLU A 142 49.77 3.62 17.20
C GLU A 142 49.25 2.19 17.30
N HIS A 143 48.11 1.87 16.65
CA HIS A 143 47.57 0.52 16.62
C HIS A 143 48.48 -0.40 15.80
N ALA A 144 49.00 -1.45 16.44
CA ALA A 144 49.92 -2.41 15.81
C ALA A 144 49.19 -3.52 15.04
N GLY A 145 47.90 -3.70 15.30
CA GLY A 145 47.05 -4.73 14.75
C GLY A 145 46.44 -4.39 13.39
N THR A 146 45.50 -5.22 12.95
CA THR A 146 44.78 -5.03 11.69
C THR A 146 43.64 -4.02 11.86
N ALA A 147 43.58 -3.05 10.97
CA ALA A 147 42.53 -2.04 10.92
C ALA A 147 41.63 -2.29 9.71
N GLU A 148 40.34 -2.57 9.94
CA GLU A 148 39.37 -2.81 8.88
C GLU A 148 38.24 -1.79 8.94
N TYR A 149 37.82 -1.33 7.78
CA TYR A 149 36.72 -0.39 7.63
C TYR A 149 35.65 -1.01 6.76
N VAL A 150 34.43 -1.12 7.29
CA VAL A 150 33.30 -1.77 6.61
C VAL A 150 32.18 -0.76 6.41
N TYR A 151 31.68 -0.73 5.18
CA TYR A 151 30.46 -0.02 4.83
C TYR A 151 29.35 -1.06 4.70
N LEU A 152 28.53 -1.19 5.75
CA LEU A 152 27.44 -2.17 5.80
C LEU A 152 26.16 -1.55 5.23
N ALA A 153 25.85 -1.89 3.99
CA ALA A 153 24.82 -1.20 3.22
C ALA A 153 23.92 -2.16 2.41
N PRO A 154 22.76 -1.69 1.90
CA PRO A 154 22.00 -2.45 0.92
C PRO A 154 22.81 -2.65 -0.37
N GLU A 155 22.62 -3.76 -1.08
CA GLU A 155 23.34 -4.03 -2.36
C GLU A 155 23.10 -2.96 -3.43
N THR A 156 21.98 -2.25 -3.34
CA THR A 156 21.62 -1.17 -4.27
C THR A 156 22.22 0.18 -3.86
N ALA A 157 22.93 0.26 -2.73
CA ALA A 157 23.53 1.49 -2.27
C ALA A 157 24.69 1.91 -3.19
N GLN A 158 24.97 3.21 -3.19
CA GLN A 158 26.21 3.70 -3.77
C GLN A 158 27.39 3.27 -2.90
N ALA A 159 28.47 2.84 -3.56
CA ALA A 159 29.74 2.51 -2.91
C ALA A 159 30.25 3.66 -2.01
N PRO A 160 31.02 3.35 -0.96
CA PRO A 160 31.59 4.36 -0.08
C PRO A 160 32.55 5.29 -0.85
N SER A 161 32.62 6.55 -0.42
CA SER A 161 33.55 7.54 -1.00
C SER A 161 35.02 7.22 -0.73
N SER A 162 35.32 6.51 0.36
CA SER A 162 36.68 6.08 0.72
C SER A 162 37.02 4.70 0.17
N GLU A 163 38.17 4.56 -0.49
CA GLU A 163 38.69 3.26 -0.94
C GLU A 163 39.13 2.34 0.21
N GLU A 164 39.34 2.89 1.41
CA GLU A 164 39.66 2.12 2.62
C GLU A 164 38.45 1.34 3.15
N PHE A 165 37.22 1.78 2.83
CA PHE A 165 36.00 1.10 3.26
C PHE A 165 35.64 -0.01 2.28
N VAL A 166 35.55 -1.22 2.80
CA VAL A 166 35.04 -2.39 2.07
C VAL A 166 33.52 -2.40 2.14
N ASP A 167 32.88 -2.38 0.98
CA ASP A 167 31.44 -2.51 0.85
C ASP A 167 31.01 -3.96 1.17
N VAL A 168 30.17 -4.11 2.18
CA VAL A 168 29.61 -5.40 2.61
C VAL A 168 28.10 -5.27 2.63
N SER A 169 27.40 -6.18 1.96
CA SER A 169 25.95 -6.10 1.89
C SER A 169 25.28 -6.61 3.16
N TRP A 170 24.14 -6.01 3.52
CA TRP A 170 23.27 -6.56 4.56
C TRP A 170 22.85 -8.01 4.30
N ARG A 171 22.70 -8.43 3.04
CA ARG A 171 22.40 -9.82 2.67
C ARG A 171 23.47 -10.78 3.15
N HIS A 172 24.73 -10.45 2.91
CA HIS A 172 25.85 -11.28 3.34
C HIS A 172 25.86 -11.52 4.86
N VAL A 173 25.50 -10.50 5.65
CA VAL A 173 25.41 -10.60 7.11
C VAL A 173 24.14 -11.34 7.56
N VAL A 174 22.99 -11.01 6.99
CA VAL A 174 21.70 -11.61 7.38
C VAL A 174 21.70 -13.12 7.18
N ASP A 175 22.22 -13.61 6.05
CA ASP A 175 22.26 -15.05 5.76
C ASP A 175 23.00 -15.83 6.86
N GLN A 176 24.13 -15.29 7.35
CA GLN A 176 24.90 -15.91 8.45
C GLN A 176 24.19 -15.82 9.80
N LEU A 177 23.47 -14.73 10.08
CA LEU A 177 22.71 -14.60 11.32
C LEU A 177 21.46 -15.49 11.34
N GLU A 178 20.90 -15.82 10.18
CA GLU A 178 19.80 -16.79 10.06
C GLU A 178 20.25 -18.22 10.40
N ASP A 179 21.48 -18.60 10.05
CA ASP A 179 22.05 -19.90 10.41
C ASP A 179 22.13 -20.09 11.93
N VAL A 180 22.39 -19.03 12.70
CA VAL A 180 22.33 -19.06 14.18
C VAL A 180 20.93 -19.50 14.66
N LEU A 181 19.87 -18.99 14.05
CA LEU A 181 18.49 -19.39 14.40
C LEU A 181 18.15 -20.81 13.95
N HIS A 182 18.66 -21.23 12.79
CA HIS A 182 18.41 -22.55 12.21
C HIS A 182 19.12 -23.65 13.00
N ASP A 183 20.42 -23.49 13.24
CA ASP A 183 21.26 -24.50 13.90
C ASP A 183 21.04 -24.54 15.41
N GLY A 184 20.62 -23.41 15.99
CA GLY A 184 20.33 -23.25 17.41
C GLY A 184 18.90 -23.61 17.82
N GLN A 185 18.11 -24.28 16.98
CA GLN A 185 16.71 -24.62 17.30
C GLN A 185 16.58 -25.36 18.64
N GLY A 186 15.85 -24.72 19.58
CA GLY A 186 15.64 -25.24 20.93
C GLY A 186 16.78 -25.00 21.93
N GLN A 187 17.89 -24.38 21.50
CA GLN A 187 19.03 -24.04 22.36
C GLN A 187 18.85 -22.69 23.05
N TYR A 188 18.26 -21.71 22.36
CA TYR A 188 18.07 -20.35 22.87
C TYR A 188 16.67 -20.11 23.45
N PRO A 189 16.48 -19.11 24.33
CA PRO A 189 15.16 -18.73 24.81
C PRO A 189 14.24 -18.33 23.65
N ALA A 190 13.02 -18.88 23.62
CA ALA A 190 12.07 -18.65 22.54
C ALA A 190 11.79 -17.15 22.27
N LYS A 191 11.76 -16.32 23.33
CA LYS A 191 11.60 -14.88 23.19
C LYS A 191 12.78 -14.25 22.43
N SER A 192 14.01 -14.64 22.76
CA SER A 192 15.21 -14.14 22.11
C SER A 192 15.29 -14.55 20.65
N SER A 193 14.98 -15.81 20.34
CA SER A 193 14.86 -16.28 18.96
C SER A 193 13.82 -15.50 18.16
N ALA A 194 12.67 -15.22 18.77
CA ALA A 194 11.64 -14.40 18.13
C ALA A 194 12.11 -12.95 17.91
N GLN A 195 12.83 -12.35 18.86
CA GLN A 195 13.36 -10.99 18.71
C GLN A 195 14.43 -10.88 17.63
N LEU A 196 15.34 -11.86 17.53
CA LEU A 196 16.35 -11.89 16.46
C LEU A 196 15.67 -12.12 15.11
N ALA A 197 14.71 -13.06 15.02
CA ALA A 197 13.93 -13.27 13.80
C ALA A 197 13.15 -12.01 13.37
N ASP A 198 12.55 -11.27 14.31
CA ASP A 198 11.86 -10.00 14.06
C ASP A 198 12.83 -8.92 13.52
N TYR A 199 14.05 -8.86 14.06
CA TYR A 199 15.09 -7.96 13.57
C TYR A 199 15.54 -8.32 12.15
N LEU A 200 15.83 -9.60 11.87
CA LEU A 200 16.22 -10.06 10.54
C LEU A 200 15.07 -9.88 9.53
N ASP A 201 13.82 -10.11 9.92
CA ASP A 201 12.66 -9.84 9.06
C ASP A 201 12.49 -8.34 8.77
N THR A 202 12.77 -7.46 9.73
CA THR A 202 12.83 -6.01 9.49
C THR A 202 13.84 -5.68 8.40
N ILE A 203 15.05 -6.24 8.49
CA ILE A 203 16.11 -6.00 7.50
C ILE A 203 15.65 -6.48 6.12
N LYS A 204 15.17 -7.73 6.04
CA LYS A 204 14.77 -8.34 4.79
C LYS A 204 13.65 -7.61 4.09
N ARG A 205 12.61 -7.18 4.82
CA ARG A 205 11.48 -6.43 4.26
C ARG A 205 11.89 -5.03 3.84
N THR A 206 12.62 -4.32 4.68
CA THR A 206 12.97 -2.91 4.44
C THR A 206 13.89 -2.77 3.23
N LEU A 207 14.85 -3.70 3.07
CA LEU A 207 15.81 -3.68 1.97
C LEU A 207 15.38 -4.51 0.77
N ASN A 208 14.13 -5.01 0.76
CA ASN A 208 13.63 -5.94 -0.25
C ASN A 208 14.59 -7.12 -0.50
N MET A 209 15.24 -7.61 0.57
CA MET A 209 16.13 -8.76 0.50
C MET A 209 15.36 -10.08 0.52
N THR A 210 14.04 -10.06 0.71
CA THR A 210 13.19 -11.18 0.33
C THR A 210 13.45 -11.49 -1.14
N ASN A 211 14.21 -12.55 -1.36
CA ASN A 211 14.43 -13.08 -2.69
C ASN A 211 13.08 -13.16 -3.43
N LEU A 212 13.11 -12.93 -4.74
CA LEU A 212 12.08 -13.42 -5.66
C LEU A 212 12.10 -14.97 -5.69
N ASP A 213 12.08 -15.64 -4.53
CA ASP A 213 12.18 -17.10 -4.42
C ASP A 213 10.82 -17.80 -4.61
N GLY A 214 9.76 -17.06 -4.89
CA GLY A 214 8.48 -17.63 -5.23
C GLY A 214 7.49 -16.62 -5.78
N ILE A 215 6.67 -17.08 -6.72
CA ILE A 215 5.35 -16.51 -6.97
C ILE A 215 4.61 -16.57 -5.62
N SER A 216 4.07 -15.45 -5.13
CA SER A 216 3.33 -15.45 -3.85
C SER A 216 2.22 -16.50 -3.89
N THR A 217 1.84 -17.09 -2.76
CA THR A 217 0.73 -18.07 -2.73
C THR A 217 -0.53 -17.49 -3.38
N GLU A 218 -0.82 -16.21 -3.16
CA GLU A 218 -1.94 -15.52 -3.82
C GLU A 218 -1.77 -15.44 -5.35
N THR A 219 -0.55 -15.23 -5.85
CA THR A 219 -0.26 -15.19 -7.28
C THR A 219 -0.28 -16.61 -7.89
N ALA A 220 0.13 -17.63 -7.13
CA ALA A 220 0.02 -19.03 -7.52
C ALA A 220 -1.45 -19.47 -7.60
N LEU A 221 -2.26 -19.12 -6.59
CA LEU A 221 -3.70 -19.35 -6.56
C LEU A 221 -4.43 -18.58 -7.67
N TYR A 222 -4.05 -17.32 -7.92
CA TYR A 222 -4.59 -16.55 -9.04
C TYR A 222 -4.28 -17.24 -10.38
N THR A 223 -3.06 -17.75 -10.55
CA THR A 223 -2.66 -18.46 -11.77
C THR A 223 -3.38 -19.79 -11.92
N GLU A 224 -3.49 -20.58 -10.85
CA GLU A 224 -4.18 -21.88 -10.82
C GLU A 224 -5.68 -21.73 -11.12
N HIS A 225 -6.31 -20.68 -10.60
CA HIS A 225 -7.73 -20.42 -10.76
C HIS A 225 -8.05 -19.31 -11.76
N PHE A 226 -7.08 -18.95 -12.62
CA PHE A 226 -7.20 -17.83 -13.54
C PHE A 226 -8.47 -17.93 -14.40
N GLU A 227 -8.73 -19.10 -15.00
CA GLU A 227 -9.91 -19.30 -15.85
C GLU A 227 -11.23 -19.12 -15.08
N LEU A 228 -11.29 -19.51 -13.81
CA LEU A 228 -12.49 -19.33 -12.99
C LEU A 228 -12.70 -17.85 -12.64
N ILE A 229 -11.62 -17.16 -12.23
CA ILE A 229 -11.66 -15.73 -11.89
C ILE A 229 -12.01 -14.89 -13.12
N ASP A 230 -11.40 -15.21 -14.26
CA ASP A 230 -11.64 -14.56 -15.54
C ASP A 230 -13.09 -14.78 -15.98
N GLN A 231 -13.58 -16.03 -15.94
CA GLN A 231 -14.99 -16.32 -16.27
C GLN A 231 -15.98 -15.57 -15.37
N LEU A 232 -15.73 -15.49 -14.06
CA LEU A 232 -16.59 -14.74 -13.14
C LEU A 232 -16.53 -13.23 -13.42
N THR A 233 -15.35 -12.72 -13.79
CA THR A 233 -15.15 -11.31 -14.15
C THR A 233 -15.85 -10.97 -15.46
N GLU A 234 -15.71 -11.81 -16.49
CA GLU A 234 -16.42 -11.66 -17.76
C GLU A 234 -17.94 -11.71 -17.57
N ALA A 235 -18.44 -12.67 -16.79
CA ALA A 235 -19.87 -12.78 -16.49
C ALA A 235 -20.39 -11.54 -15.75
N TYR A 236 -19.62 -11.06 -14.76
CA TYR A 236 -19.92 -9.83 -14.02
C TYR A 236 -20.01 -8.61 -14.95
N GLU A 237 -19.01 -8.39 -15.82
CA GLU A 237 -19.00 -7.24 -16.72
C GLU A 237 -20.11 -7.37 -17.80
N ALA A 238 -20.38 -8.58 -18.28
CA ALA A 238 -21.48 -8.83 -19.21
C ALA A 238 -22.86 -8.53 -18.60
N ASP A 239 -23.12 -8.98 -17.37
CA ASP A 239 -24.38 -8.71 -16.68
C ASP A 239 -24.52 -7.23 -16.31
N LYS A 240 -23.42 -6.56 -15.96
CA LYS A 240 -23.41 -5.12 -15.74
C LYS A 240 -23.76 -4.35 -17.02
N GLN A 241 -23.18 -4.72 -18.17
CA GLN A 241 -23.53 -4.13 -19.46
C GLN A 241 -25.01 -4.37 -19.83
N ARG A 242 -25.54 -5.57 -19.57
CA ARG A 242 -26.97 -5.85 -19.76
C ARG A 242 -27.85 -4.97 -18.88
N LEU A 243 -27.47 -4.71 -17.63
CA LEU A 243 -28.20 -3.80 -16.74
C LEU A 243 -28.20 -2.37 -17.26
N PHE A 244 -27.08 -1.87 -17.80
CA PHE A 244 -27.05 -0.54 -18.43
C PHE A 244 -27.94 -0.46 -19.68
N GLN A 245 -27.89 -1.48 -20.54
CA GLN A 245 -28.77 -1.54 -21.70
C GLN A 245 -30.24 -1.60 -21.27
N ALA A 246 -30.58 -2.41 -20.25
CA ALA A 246 -31.94 -2.50 -19.74
C ALA A 246 -32.41 -1.18 -19.11
N LEU A 247 -31.53 -0.45 -18.41
CA LEU A 247 -31.84 0.87 -17.88
C LEU A 247 -32.14 1.87 -19.00
N GLU A 248 -31.34 1.89 -20.06
CA GLU A 248 -31.56 2.73 -21.24
C GLU A 248 -32.88 2.40 -21.94
N GLU A 249 -33.11 1.12 -22.24
CA GLU A 249 -34.35 0.65 -22.87
C GLU A 249 -35.57 0.97 -22.00
N ALA A 250 -35.49 0.77 -20.69
CA ALA A 250 -36.58 1.09 -19.77
C ALA A 250 -36.84 2.60 -19.71
N PHE A 251 -35.79 3.43 -19.66
CA PHE A 251 -35.91 4.89 -19.58
C PHE A 251 -36.64 5.47 -20.80
N PHE A 252 -36.35 4.96 -22.00
CA PHE A 252 -37.03 5.42 -23.21
C PHE A 252 -38.34 4.70 -23.53
N ALA A 253 -38.70 3.65 -22.78
CA ALA A 253 -39.99 2.98 -22.95
C ALA A 253 -41.17 3.79 -22.37
N ALA A 254 -40.89 4.80 -21.54
CA ALA A 254 -41.91 5.72 -21.02
C ALA A 254 -42.50 6.59 -22.14
N THR A 255 -43.83 6.74 -22.16
CA THR A 255 -44.56 7.36 -23.27
C THR A 255 -44.35 8.87 -23.43
N ASP A 256 -43.78 9.50 -22.42
CA ASP A 256 -43.55 10.94 -22.27
C ASP A 256 -42.10 11.37 -22.51
N VAL A 257 -41.22 10.45 -22.89
CA VAL A 257 -39.82 10.73 -23.23
C VAL A 257 -39.65 10.71 -24.75
N ASP A 258 -39.24 11.84 -25.34
CA ASP A 258 -38.80 11.89 -26.74
C ASP A 258 -37.29 11.61 -26.81
N PRO A 259 -36.83 10.46 -27.35
CA PRO A 259 -35.41 10.13 -27.42
C PRO A 259 -34.57 11.16 -28.21
N ALA A 260 -35.18 12.00 -29.05
CA ALA A 260 -34.46 13.04 -29.79
C ALA A 260 -33.91 14.17 -28.89
N ASP A 261 -34.54 14.39 -27.74
CA ASP A 261 -34.15 15.44 -26.80
C ASP A 261 -33.03 15.02 -25.86
N TRP A 262 -32.80 13.70 -25.75
CA TRP A 262 -31.88 13.09 -24.80
C TRP A 262 -30.63 12.56 -25.48
N THR A 263 -29.52 12.64 -24.75
CA THR A 263 -28.32 11.90 -25.05
C THR A 263 -28.02 10.95 -23.89
N VAL A 264 -27.57 9.75 -24.26
CA VAL A 264 -27.09 8.75 -23.31
C VAL A 264 -25.59 8.60 -23.45
N ASN A 265 -24.89 8.64 -22.32
CA ASN A 265 -23.47 8.34 -22.28
C ASN A 265 -23.23 7.11 -21.40
N ASN A 266 -22.77 6.03 -22.03
CA ASN A 266 -22.38 4.78 -21.37
C ASN A 266 -20.87 4.51 -21.54
N ARG A 267 -20.05 5.57 -21.55
CA ARG A 267 -18.58 5.47 -21.65
C ARG A 267 -17.91 5.16 -20.31
N GLY A 268 -18.61 5.35 -19.19
CA GLY A 268 -18.12 5.08 -17.85
C GLY A 268 -18.19 3.60 -17.51
N THR A 269 -17.23 3.09 -16.74
CA THR A 269 -17.28 1.69 -16.30
C THR A 269 -18.34 1.45 -15.22
N ASN A 270 -18.85 2.48 -14.53
CA ASN A 270 -19.63 2.32 -13.29
C ASN A 270 -21.02 2.97 -13.29
N TYR A 271 -21.35 3.75 -14.31
CA TYR A 271 -22.59 4.51 -14.38
C TYR A 271 -22.98 4.79 -15.83
N ILE A 272 -24.27 5.07 -16.01
CA ILE A 272 -24.87 5.52 -17.25
C ILE A 272 -25.43 6.92 -17.01
N ASN A 273 -25.32 7.81 -17.99
CA ASN A 273 -25.80 9.19 -17.87
C ASN A 273 -26.94 9.41 -18.85
N PHE A 274 -28.01 10.05 -18.38
CA PHE A 274 -29.10 10.55 -19.20
C PHE A 274 -29.18 12.06 -19.04
N TYR A 275 -29.08 12.80 -20.13
CA TYR A 275 -29.25 14.25 -20.10
C TYR A 275 -29.96 14.75 -21.34
N LYS A 276 -30.75 15.81 -21.19
CA LYS A 276 -31.26 16.54 -22.34
C LYS A 276 -30.12 17.35 -22.97
N ASN A 277 -30.11 17.48 -24.29
CA ASN A 277 -29.15 18.36 -24.98
C ASN A 277 -29.20 19.80 -24.46
N ALA A 278 -30.40 20.19 -24.02
CA ALA A 278 -30.72 21.42 -23.34
C ALA A 278 -29.93 21.69 -22.05
N TRP A 279 -29.50 20.65 -21.36
CA TRP A 279 -28.94 20.70 -20.00
C TRP A 279 -27.41 20.75 -19.97
N GLN A 280 -26.78 20.82 -21.14
CA GLN A 280 -25.34 20.71 -21.30
C GLN A 280 -24.71 22.04 -21.70
N ASN A 281 -23.47 22.26 -21.27
CA ASN A 281 -22.69 23.46 -21.56
C ASN A 281 -23.39 24.77 -21.14
N LEU A 282 -24.05 24.76 -19.99
CA LEU A 282 -24.65 25.94 -19.39
C LEU A 282 -23.54 26.87 -18.87
N ASP A 283 -23.62 28.18 -19.17
CA ASP A 283 -22.59 29.17 -18.87
C ASP A 283 -21.15 28.71 -19.24
N THR A 284 -20.30 28.56 -18.22
CA THR A 284 -18.88 28.17 -18.29
C THR A 284 -18.69 26.65 -18.36
N GLY A 285 -19.65 25.94 -18.95
CA GLY A 285 -19.57 24.50 -19.17
C GLY A 285 -20.18 23.64 -18.05
N THR A 286 -21.16 24.18 -17.30
CA THR A 286 -21.94 23.40 -16.32
C THR A 286 -22.89 22.44 -17.03
N SER A 287 -23.08 21.25 -16.49
CA SER A 287 -23.97 20.23 -17.03
C SER A 287 -24.91 19.69 -15.95
N ILE A 288 -26.14 19.35 -16.35
CA ILE A 288 -27.14 18.71 -15.48
C ILE A 288 -27.52 17.35 -16.10
N GLU A 289 -27.53 16.31 -15.28
CA GLU A 289 -27.74 14.94 -15.77
C GLU A 289 -28.26 13.99 -14.69
N TYR A 290 -28.97 12.95 -15.13
CA TYR A 290 -29.24 11.78 -14.30
C TYR A 290 -28.09 10.79 -14.41
N GLU A 291 -27.58 10.32 -13.27
CA GLU A 291 -26.47 9.36 -13.20
C GLU A 291 -26.81 8.09 -12.40
N PRO A 292 -27.49 7.09 -13.00
CA PRO A 292 -27.63 5.78 -12.35
C PRO A 292 -26.29 5.03 -12.26
N HIS A 293 -25.82 4.78 -11.03
CA HIS A 293 -24.66 3.93 -10.75
C HIS A 293 -25.09 2.50 -10.42
N VAL A 294 -24.53 1.51 -11.12
CA VAL A 294 -24.79 0.09 -10.85
C VAL A 294 -23.70 -0.48 -9.94
N HIS A 295 -24.07 -0.81 -8.69
CA HIS A 295 -23.16 -1.34 -7.68
C HIS A 295 -23.48 -2.80 -7.36
N LEU A 296 -22.75 -3.72 -7.99
CA LEU A 296 -22.92 -5.17 -7.79
C LEU A 296 -21.98 -5.76 -6.74
N LYS A 297 -20.85 -5.10 -6.43
CA LYS A 297 -19.79 -5.57 -5.50
C LYS A 297 -20.06 -5.26 -4.02
N ARG A 298 -21.31 -4.95 -3.65
CA ARG A 298 -21.67 -4.56 -2.27
C ARG A 298 -22.46 -5.68 -1.60
N ASP A 299 -22.42 -5.73 -0.26
CA ASP A 299 -23.25 -6.64 0.55
C ASP A 299 -24.74 -6.54 0.18
N GLN A 300 -25.17 -5.37 -0.27
CA GLN A 300 -26.48 -5.10 -0.84
C GLN A 300 -26.32 -4.48 -2.24
N PRO A 301 -26.47 -5.28 -3.31
CA PRO A 301 -26.47 -4.80 -4.68
C PRO A 301 -27.57 -3.76 -4.93
N ARG A 302 -27.22 -2.69 -5.63
CA ARG A 302 -28.16 -1.57 -5.85
C ARG A 302 -27.88 -0.78 -7.12
N ILE A 303 -28.92 -0.15 -7.63
CA ILE A 303 -28.86 0.97 -8.57
C ILE A 303 -28.96 2.24 -7.73
N TRP A 304 -27.91 3.04 -7.74
CA TRP A 304 -27.89 4.31 -7.03
C TRP A 304 -28.19 5.43 -8.02
N LEU A 305 -29.41 5.96 -7.92
CA LEU A 305 -29.91 7.02 -8.77
C LEU A 305 -29.42 8.36 -8.26
N ARG A 306 -29.03 9.23 -9.18
CA ARG A 306 -28.61 10.59 -8.87
C ARG A 306 -29.13 11.57 -9.91
N LEU A 307 -29.42 12.77 -9.46
CA LEU A 307 -29.39 13.97 -10.30
C LEU A 307 -28.11 14.71 -9.92
N ASP A 308 -27.20 14.90 -10.87
CA ASP A 308 -26.00 15.71 -10.67
C ASP A 308 -26.05 17.01 -11.47
N ILE A 309 -25.40 18.03 -10.89
CA ILE A 309 -25.16 19.34 -11.47
C ILE A 309 -23.67 19.57 -11.30
N GLU A 310 -22.93 19.42 -12.39
CA GLU A 310 -21.47 19.32 -12.38
C GLU A 310 -20.79 20.33 -13.31
N HIS A 311 -19.46 20.46 -13.15
CA HIS A 311 -18.60 21.38 -13.89
C HIS A 311 -18.95 22.88 -13.72
N GLY A 312 -18.23 23.73 -14.44
CA GLY A 312 -18.47 25.17 -14.54
C GLY A 312 -18.76 25.87 -13.20
N ASN A 313 -19.83 26.66 -13.21
CA ASN A 313 -20.34 27.38 -12.05
C ASN A 313 -21.53 26.64 -11.39
N LYS A 314 -21.37 25.33 -11.16
CA LYS A 314 -22.43 24.48 -10.59
C LYS A 314 -23.08 24.99 -9.31
N GLN A 315 -22.36 25.75 -8.48
CA GLN A 315 -22.92 26.27 -7.23
C GLN A 315 -24.03 27.28 -7.49
N THR A 316 -23.83 28.20 -8.44
CA THR A 316 -24.87 29.17 -8.84
C THR A 316 -26.08 28.46 -9.43
N ILE A 317 -25.87 27.52 -10.35
CA ILE A 317 -26.96 26.74 -10.96
C ILE A 317 -27.74 25.94 -9.90
N ARG A 318 -27.05 25.37 -8.90
CA ARG A 318 -27.67 24.67 -7.76
C ARG A 318 -28.51 25.59 -6.89
N GLU A 319 -28.04 26.80 -6.61
CA GLU A 319 -28.75 27.80 -5.82
C GLU A 319 -30.00 28.31 -6.53
N GLU A 320 -29.91 28.56 -7.84
CA GLU A 320 -31.05 28.98 -8.66
C GLU A 320 -32.09 27.87 -8.80
N PHE A 321 -31.64 26.65 -9.12
CA PHE A 321 -32.52 25.48 -9.13
C PHE A 321 -33.19 25.24 -7.78
N ARG A 322 -32.44 25.39 -6.67
CA ARG A 322 -32.99 25.28 -5.31
C ARG A 322 -34.12 26.27 -5.06
N ALA A 323 -33.97 27.51 -5.55
CA ALA A 323 -34.91 28.60 -5.32
C ALA A 323 -36.23 28.42 -6.09
N LEU A 324 -36.23 27.64 -7.17
CA LEU A 324 -37.44 27.29 -7.93
C LEU A 324 -38.26 26.17 -7.28
N LEU A 325 -37.62 25.31 -6.49
CA LEU A 325 -38.28 24.22 -5.77
C LEU A 325 -39.02 24.72 -4.51
N SER A 326 -40.33 24.50 -4.46
CA SER A 326 -41.16 24.78 -3.30
C SER A 326 -40.92 23.80 -2.14
N ASP A 327 -41.22 24.23 -0.91
CA ASP A 327 -41.09 23.37 0.27
C ASP A 327 -41.99 22.12 0.18
N GLU A 328 -43.13 22.20 -0.52
CA GLU A 328 -44.03 21.06 -0.75
C GLU A 328 -43.42 20.02 -1.70
N GLU A 329 -42.75 20.47 -2.78
CA GLU A 329 -42.06 19.59 -3.72
C GLU A 329 -40.90 18.85 -3.04
N LEU A 330 -40.10 19.55 -2.23
CA LEU A 330 -39.02 18.91 -1.47
C LEU A 330 -39.54 17.90 -0.46
N ALA A 331 -40.58 18.27 0.30
CA ALA A 331 -41.20 17.35 1.26
C ALA A 331 -41.77 16.12 0.55
N THR A 332 -42.27 16.28 -0.68
CA THR A 332 -42.72 15.17 -1.53
C THR A 332 -41.55 14.28 -1.96
N LEU A 333 -40.42 14.87 -2.38
CA LEU A 333 -39.22 14.13 -2.75
C LEU A 333 -38.63 13.35 -1.56
N GLU A 334 -38.51 13.98 -0.40
CA GLU A 334 -38.05 13.34 0.84
C GLU A 334 -39.01 12.23 1.29
N ALA A 335 -40.32 12.45 1.23
CA ALA A 335 -41.32 11.42 1.56
C ALA A 335 -41.26 10.21 0.61
N ASN A 336 -40.86 10.44 -0.64
CA ASN A 336 -40.58 9.41 -1.62
C ASN A 336 -39.17 8.81 -1.47
N GLY A 337 -38.38 9.21 -0.48
CA GLY A 337 -37.07 8.62 -0.18
C GLY A 337 -35.92 9.12 -1.06
N TRP A 338 -36.04 10.32 -1.61
CA TRP A 338 -34.92 11.05 -2.21
C TRP A 338 -34.20 11.86 -1.14
N ASP A 339 -32.88 11.69 -1.07
CA ASP A 339 -32.02 12.49 -0.21
C ASP A 339 -31.59 13.76 -0.96
N ILE A 340 -31.69 14.92 -0.29
CA ILE A 340 -31.06 16.17 -0.73
C ILE A 340 -29.60 16.13 -0.29
N VAL A 341 -28.68 16.07 -1.25
CA VAL A 341 -27.25 15.94 -0.98
C VAL A 341 -26.61 17.32 -1.10
N ASP A 342 -26.30 17.95 0.03
CA ASP A 342 -25.55 19.23 0.09
C ASP A 342 -24.03 19.01 -0.11
N GLY A 343 -23.68 18.16 -1.08
CA GLY A 343 -22.33 17.65 -1.32
C GLY A 343 -21.85 17.87 -2.75
N THR A 344 -20.57 17.62 -3.01
CA THR A 344 -19.93 17.95 -4.30
C THR A 344 -20.29 17.04 -5.48
N TYR A 345 -20.97 15.90 -5.25
CA TYR A 345 -21.04 14.77 -6.19
C TYR A 345 -22.45 14.31 -6.62
N ALA A 346 -23.50 14.90 -6.04
CA ALA A 346 -24.91 14.71 -6.44
C ALA A 346 -25.73 15.84 -5.82
N TYR A 347 -26.89 16.16 -6.38
CA TYR A 347 -27.86 17.08 -5.79
C TYR A 347 -29.03 16.32 -5.16
N PHE A 348 -29.61 15.37 -5.89
CA PHE A 348 -30.54 14.38 -5.34
C PHE A 348 -29.96 12.98 -5.48
N ALA A 349 -30.22 12.11 -4.50
CA ALA A 349 -29.81 10.73 -4.56
C ALA A 349 -30.86 9.77 -3.98
N LYS A 350 -30.99 8.58 -4.60
CA LYS A 350 -31.88 7.51 -4.10
C LYS A 350 -31.33 6.13 -4.43
N SER A 351 -31.44 5.20 -3.50
CA SER A 351 -30.96 3.82 -3.66
C SER A 351 -32.10 2.86 -3.98
N VAL A 352 -31.98 2.10 -5.07
CA VAL A 352 -32.91 1.03 -5.44
C VAL A 352 -32.21 -0.33 -5.38
N PRO A 353 -32.63 -1.26 -4.51
CA PRO A 353 -32.03 -2.58 -4.42
C PRO A 353 -32.17 -3.38 -5.73
N ILE A 354 -31.13 -4.15 -6.07
CA ILE A 354 -31.16 -5.10 -7.19
C ILE A 354 -31.54 -6.48 -6.65
N ASP A 355 -32.63 -7.04 -7.17
CA ASP A 355 -32.96 -8.45 -7.04
C ASP A 355 -32.30 -9.23 -8.19
N PHE A 356 -31.37 -10.13 -7.88
CA PHE A 356 -30.70 -10.94 -8.89
C PHE A 356 -31.59 -12.04 -9.48
N GLU A 357 -32.70 -12.40 -8.83
CA GLU A 357 -33.67 -13.33 -9.42
C GLU A 357 -34.58 -12.61 -10.42
N SER A 358 -34.78 -11.30 -10.23
CA SER A 358 -35.68 -10.46 -11.03
C SER A 358 -35.06 -9.11 -11.42
N PRO A 359 -33.89 -9.06 -12.08
CA PRO A 359 -33.14 -7.81 -12.30
C PRO A 359 -33.91 -6.79 -13.14
N ASN A 360 -34.76 -7.25 -14.07
CA ASN A 360 -35.60 -6.39 -14.88
C ASN A 360 -36.64 -5.62 -14.04
N GLU A 361 -37.18 -6.22 -12.97
CA GLU A 361 -38.12 -5.52 -12.08
C GLU A 361 -37.41 -4.42 -11.29
N SER A 362 -36.17 -4.66 -10.85
CA SER A 362 -35.33 -3.64 -10.22
C SER A 362 -35.01 -2.49 -11.16
N VAL A 363 -34.69 -2.78 -12.43
CA VAL A 363 -34.48 -1.77 -13.47
C VAL A 363 -35.75 -0.95 -13.70
N GLN A 364 -36.90 -1.60 -13.88
CA GLN A 364 -38.18 -0.91 -14.08
C GLN A 364 -38.52 0.00 -12.90
N ARG A 365 -38.30 -0.46 -11.67
CA ARG A 365 -38.47 0.36 -10.48
C ARG A 365 -37.53 1.55 -10.48
N ALA A 366 -36.24 1.33 -10.75
CA ALA A 366 -35.24 2.39 -10.78
C ALA A 366 -35.58 3.48 -11.82
N THR A 367 -36.02 3.08 -13.00
CA THR A 367 -36.47 4.01 -14.04
C THR A 367 -37.76 4.74 -13.66
N GLN A 368 -38.74 4.05 -13.07
CA GLN A 368 -39.96 4.70 -12.56
C GLN A 368 -39.65 5.79 -11.53
N GLU A 369 -38.67 5.54 -10.66
CA GLU A 369 -38.21 6.53 -9.68
C GLU A 369 -37.56 7.75 -10.33
N LEU A 370 -36.77 7.56 -11.41
CA LEU A 370 -36.23 8.68 -12.20
C LEU A 370 -37.33 9.50 -12.87
N HIS A 371 -38.32 8.85 -13.50
CA HIS A 371 -39.42 9.59 -14.13
C HIS A 371 -40.26 10.34 -13.10
N GLN A 372 -40.54 9.73 -11.93
CA GLN A 372 -41.24 10.41 -10.84
C GLN A 372 -40.47 11.62 -10.35
N LEU A 373 -39.14 11.50 -10.16
CA LEU A 373 -38.29 12.65 -9.87
C LEU A 373 -38.43 13.70 -10.97
N GLY A 374 -38.37 13.29 -12.23
CA GLY A 374 -38.43 14.17 -13.39
C GLY A 374 -39.70 15.01 -13.47
N THR A 375 -40.85 14.45 -13.09
CA THR A 375 -42.12 15.21 -13.03
C THR A 375 -42.07 16.42 -12.09
N VAL A 376 -41.19 16.39 -11.08
CA VAL A 376 -40.98 17.47 -10.12
C VAL A 376 -39.84 18.39 -10.57
N VAL A 377 -38.70 17.83 -10.96
CA VAL A 377 -37.48 18.62 -11.15
C VAL A 377 -37.26 19.14 -12.56
N GLU A 378 -37.71 18.43 -13.60
CA GLU A 378 -37.40 18.80 -14.99
C GLU A 378 -37.94 20.17 -15.40
N PRO A 379 -39.17 20.59 -15.03
CA PRO A 379 -39.66 21.93 -15.39
C PRO A 379 -38.75 23.05 -14.85
N HIS A 380 -38.24 22.88 -13.63
CA HIS A 380 -37.34 23.83 -13.00
C HIS A 380 -35.92 23.76 -13.59
N ILE A 381 -35.43 22.56 -13.92
CA ILE A 381 -34.16 22.38 -14.63
C ILE A 381 -34.22 23.03 -16.02
N ASP A 382 -35.33 22.86 -16.75
CA ASP A 382 -35.53 23.43 -18.08
C ASP A 382 -35.57 24.97 -18.02
N GLU A 383 -36.17 25.55 -16.97
CA GLU A 383 -36.17 27.00 -16.72
C GLU A 383 -34.75 27.53 -16.48
N VAL A 384 -33.98 26.91 -15.58
CA VAL A 384 -32.59 27.29 -15.30
C VAL A 384 -31.73 27.12 -16.55
N ALA A 385 -31.85 25.99 -17.24
CA ALA A 385 -31.09 25.72 -18.45
C ALA A 385 -31.40 26.71 -19.59
N ALA A 386 -32.62 27.23 -19.67
CA ALA A 386 -32.99 28.27 -20.64
C ALA A 386 -32.36 29.64 -20.33
N ALA A 387 -32.17 29.97 -19.04
CA ALA A 387 -31.54 31.22 -18.62
C ALA A 387 -30.02 31.25 -18.88
N HIS A 388 -29.38 30.08 -18.91
CA HIS A 388 -27.91 29.92 -18.97
C HIS A 388 -27.36 29.36 -20.28
N ARG A 389 -28.21 29.19 -21.30
CA ARG A 389 -27.75 28.83 -22.64
C ARG A 389 -27.22 30.06 -23.37
N HIS A 390 -25.96 30.00 -23.81
CA HIS A 390 -25.41 30.94 -24.77
C HIS A 390 -25.98 30.63 -26.16
N GLU A 391 -26.51 31.65 -26.86
CA GLU A 391 -26.92 31.56 -28.27
C GLU A 391 -25.77 31.16 -29.20
#